data_AF-A0A392MBE7-F1
#
_entry.id   AF-A0A392MBE7-F1
#
_cell.length_a   1.000
_cell.length_b   1.000
_cell.length_c   1.000
_cell.angle_alpha   90.00
_cell.angle_beta   90.00
_cell.angle_gamma   90.00
#
_symmetry.space_group_name_H-M   'P 1'
#
loop_
_entity.id
_entity.type
_entity.pdbx_description
1 polymer ?
#
loop_
_entity_poly.entity_id
_entity_poly.type
_entity_poly.pdbx_seq_one_letter_code
_entity_poly.pdbx_strand_id
1 'polypeptide(L)'
;SLFFGDVSPKRDPSAYLKYICSIYDYYQKEYCTFNKGQNSSRSQTPLVVNTSGWVKGVGYEVLVDTLKYICPTHIVKIGIPGEGYKNKNLPAGKFWLDGEDDGTSKLIKIKSARHDSNGPVPVPKDAGRLRDFRIMDYFRQCFPSDSDISTIKELAHSLTSLCPYQVPIASIKIQHVHREVPSSEIFYSLNASIVGFAVESDEPENLPWCLGLGR
;
A
#
# COMPACT_ATOMS: atom_id res chain seq x y z
N SER A 1 -8.29 4.55 -4.34
CA SER A 1 -7.30 3.72 -3.63
C SER A 1 -8.02 2.87 -2.60
N LEU A 2 -7.35 1.97 -1.86
CA LEU A 2 -7.95 1.28 -0.72
C LEU A 2 -7.26 1.73 0.57
N PHE A 3 -8.03 2.00 1.63
CA PHE A 3 -7.50 2.48 2.91
C PHE A 3 -7.34 1.32 3.90
N PHE A 4 -6.09 0.89 4.10
CA PHE A 4 -5.82 -0.18 5.06
C PHE A 4 -5.81 0.31 6.51
N GLY A 5 -5.46 1.56 6.81
CA GLY A 5 -5.52 2.08 8.19
C GLY A 5 -4.52 1.49 9.19
N ASP A 6 -3.51 0.75 8.72
CA ASP A 6 -2.38 0.28 9.53
C ASP A 6 -1.08 0.37 8.70
N VAL A 7 0.06 0.28 9.38
CA VAL A 7 1.41 0.40 8.81
C VAL A 7 2.06 -0.96 8.57
N SER A 8 1.39 -2.04 8.99
CA SER A 8 1.88 -3.40 8.85
C SER A 8 0.76 -4.38 8.45
N PRO A 9 0.99 -5.24 7.44
CA PRO A 9 0.02 -6.26 7.05
C PRO A 9 -0.24 -7.29 8.15
N LYS A 10 0.63 -7.39 9.17
CA LYS A 10 0.44 -8.27 10.33
C LYS A 10 -0.87 -7.99 11.07
N ARG A 11 -1.40 -6.77 10.97
CA ARG A 11 -2.64 -6.36 11.64
C ARG A 11 -3.83 -7.20 11.21
N ASP A 12 -3.99 -7.36 9.90
CA ASP A 12 -5.01 -8.19 9.26
C ASP A 12 -4.46 -8.66 7.90
N PRO A 13 -3.77 -9.82 7.88
CA PRO A 13 -3.11 -10.31 6.67
C PRO A 13 -4.11 -10.68 5.58
N SER A 14 -5.27 -11.21 5.98
CA SER A 14 -6.34 -11.65 5.08
C SER A 14 -6.98 -10.45 4.39
N ALA A 15 -7.30 -9.38 5.13
CA ALA A 15 -7.80 -8.14 4.54
C ALA A 15 -6.74 -7.49 3.64
N TYR A 16 -5.47 -7.47 4.05
CA TYR A 16 -4.39 -6.93 3.23
C TYR A 16 -4.24 -7.67 1.90
N LEU A 17 -4.27 -9.00 1.91
CA LEU A 17 -4.25 -9.82 0.70
C LEU A 17 -5.50 -9.57 -0.16
N LYS A 18 -6.70 -9.52 0.43
CA LYS A 18 -7.94 -9.19 -0.28
C LYS A 18 -7.81 -7.84 -1.00
N TYR A 19 -7.22 -6.84 -0.37
CA TYR A 19 -7.02 -5.51 -0.96
C TYR A 19 -6.09 -5.56 -2.18
N ILE A 20 -5.00 -6.33 -2.08
CA ILE A 20 -4.07 -6.54 -3.20
C ILE A 20 -4.81 -7.20 -4.37
N CYS A 21 -5.53 -8.29 -4.11
CA CYS A 21 -6.30 -9.01 -5.13
C CYS A 21 -7.31 -8.06 -5.81
N SER A 22 -8.11 -7.31 -5.04
CA SER A 22 -9.11 -6.40 -5.60
C SER A 22 -8.50 -5.28 -6.46
N ILE A 23 -7.35 -4.73 -6.08
CA ILE A 23 -6.65 -3.72 -6.90
C ILE A 23 -6.13 -4.36 -8.19
N TYR A 24 -5.62 -5.58 -8.12
CA TYR A 24 -5.14 -6.31 -9.29
C TYR A 24 -6.28 -6.67 -10.26
N ASP A 25 -7.41 -7.17 -9.75
CA ASP A 25 -8.59 -7.50 -10.53
C ASP A 25 -9.14 -6.26 -11.25
N TYR A 26 -9.19 -5.13 -10.55
CA TYR A 26 -9.52 -3.84 -11.15
C TYR A 26 -8.55 -3.48 -12.28
N TYR A 27 -7.24 -3.64 -12.07
CA TYR A 27 -6.26 -3.40 -13.12
C TYR A 27 -6.48 -4.31 -14.34
N GLN A 28 -6.75 -5.60 -14.12
CA GLN A 28 -7.01 -6.54 -15.22
C GLN A 28 -8.26 -6.11 -16.01
N LYS A 29 -9.34 -5.78 -15.31
CA LYS A 29 -10.60 -5.35 -15.91
C LYS A 29 -10.46 -4.05 -16.70
N GLU A 30 -9.82 -3.03 -16.14
CA GLU A 30 -9.80 -1.71 -16.75
C GLU A 30 -8.67 -1.53 -17.79
N TYR A 31 -7.54 -2.23 -17.62
CA TYR A 31 -6.34 -1.99 -18.43
C TYR A 31 -5.87 -3.20 -19.23
N CYS A 32 -6.43 -4.39 -19.01
CA CYS A 32 -6.09 -5.60 -19.79
C CYS A 32 -7.25 -6.12 -20.65
N THR A 33 -8.44 -5.52 -20.59
CA THR A 33 -9.60 -6.00 -21.36
C THR A 33 -9.47 -5.69 -22.86
N PHE A 34 -9.70 -6.71 -23.67
CA PHE A 34 -9.69 -6.63 -25.13
C PHE A 34 -10.98 -5.99 -25.65
N ASN A 35 -10.87 -4.88 -26.38
CA ASN A 35 -11.96 -4.43 -27.24
C ASN A 35 -12.13 -5.45 -28.39
N LYS A 36 -13.06 -6.40 -28.22
CA LYS A 36 -13.42 -7.41 -29.24
C LYS A 36 -14.01 -6.84 -30.54
N GLY A 37 -14.12 -5.51 -30.69
CA GLY A 37 -14.87 -4.86 -31.76
C GLY A 37 -14.07 -4.19 -32.88
N GLN A 38 -12.76 -3.96 -32.74
CA GLN A 38 -11.97 -3.30 -33.80
C GLN A 38 -10.56 -3.88 -33.88
N ASN A 39 -10.07 -4.04 -35.11
CA ASN A 39 -8.70 -4.42 -35.48
C ASN A 39 -7.67 -3.37 -35.04
N SER A 40 -7.60 -3.05 -33.75
CA SER A 40 -6.62 -2.13 -33.17
C SER A 40 -5.67 -2.90 -32.27
N SER A 41 -4.39 -2.77 -32.57
CA SER A 41 -3.23 -3.28 -31.84
C SER A 41 -3.43 -3.44 -30.33
N ARG A 42 -3.08 -4.63 -29.81
CA ARG A 42 -2.88 -4.92 -28.37
C ARG A 42 -2.03 -3.82 -27.71
N SER A 43 -2.64 -2.96 -26.90
CA SER A 43 -1.90 -2.10 -25.98
C SER A 43 -2.30 -2.46 -24.55
N GLN A 44 -1.75 -3.56 -24.03
CA GLN A 44 -1.85 -3.87 -22.61
C GLN A 44 -0.89 -2.93 -21.88
N THR A 45 -1.42 -2.11 -20.97
CA THR A 45 -0.58 -1.24 -20.12
C THR A 45 0.25 -2.12 -19.20
N PRO A 46 1.59 -2.01 -19.16
CA PRO A 46 2.39 -2.82 -18.25
C PRO A 46 2.16 -2.44 -16.79
N LEU A 47 2.15 -3.43 -15.90
CA LEU A 47 2.06 -3.24 -14.45
C LEU A 47 3.38 -3.59 -13.76
N VAL A 48 3.85 -2.68 -12.90
CA VAL A 48 4.98 -2.92 -11.99
C VAL A 48 4.46 -2.88 -10.57
N VAL A 49 4.69 -3.96 -9.81
CA VAL A 49 4.23 -4.09 -8.42
C VAL A 49 5.44 -4.10 -7.49
N ASN A 50 5.50 -3.15 -6.55
CA ASN A 50 6.43 -3.20 -5.43
C ASN A 50 5.81 -3.92 -4.23
N THR A 51 6.62 -4.67 -3.48
CA THR A 51 6.15 -5.47 -2.33
C THR A 51 6.58 -4.85 -1.00
N SER A 52 6.06 -5.38 0.11
CA SER A 52 6.23 -4.83 1.48
C SER A 52 7.65 -4.98 2.06
N GLY A 53 8.52 -5.76 1.41
CA GLY A 53 9.89 -6.03 1.87
C GLY A 53 10.01 -7.07 3.00
N TRP A 54 8.90 -7.69 3.41
CA TRP A 54 8.91 -8.78 4.37
C TRP A 54 9.45 -10.06 3.72
N VAL A 55 10.35 -10.74 4.42
CA VAL A 55 11.00 -11.97 3.93
C VAL A 55 10.78 -13.17 4.85
N LYS A 56 10.01 -13.00 5.94
CA LYS A 56 9.67 -14.03 6.93
C LYS A 56 8.28 -13.87 7.52
N GLY A 57 7.77 -14.95 8.11
CA GLY A 57 6.50 -15.01 8.84
C GLY A 57 5.32 -14.61 7.97
N VAL A 58 4.30 -14.03 8.60
CA VAL A 58 3.05 -13.60 7.95
C VAL A 58 3.29 -12.73 6.70
N GLY A 59 4.25 -11.79 6.72
CA GLY A 59 4.52 -10.97 5.55
C GLY A 59 5.13 -11.74 4.37
N TYR A 60 5.83 -12.84 4.64
CA TYR A 60 6.30 -13.77 3.60
C TYR A 60 5.16 -14.62 3.04
N GLU A 61 4.25 -15.10 3.89
CA GLU A 61 3.06 -15.85 3.47
C GLU A 61 2.19 -15.00 2.53
N VAL A 62 1.88 -13.76 2.91
CA VAL A 62 1.16 -12.80 2.06
C VAL A 62 1.88 -12.57 0.72
N LEU A 63 3.21 -12.50 0.71
CA LEU A 63 3.99 -12.36 -0.53
C LEU A 63 3.84 -13.59 -1.43
N VAL A 64 3.93 -14.79 -0.87
CA VAL A 64 3.74 -16.05 -1.62
C VAL A 64 2.36 -16.07 -2.25
N ASP A 65 1.31 -15.77 -1.47
CA ASP A 65 -0.07 -15.77 -1.96
C ASP A 65 -0.30 -14.69 -3.01
N THR A 66 0.30 -13.51 -2.83
CA THR A 66 0.27 -12.43 -3.83
C THR A 66 0.91 -12.88 -5.15
N LEU A 67 2.06 -13.55 -5.10
CA LEU A 67 2.75 -14.05 -6.30
C LEU A 67 1.95 -15.15 -7.00
N LYS A 68 1.33 -16.05 -6.24
CA LYS A 68 0.43 -17.10 -6.76
C LYS A 68 -0.79 -16.48 -7.43
N TYR A 69 -1.40 -15.46 -6.82
CA TYR A 69 -2.60 -14.80 -7.34
C TYR A 69 -2.32 -13.95 -8.59
N ILE A 70 -1.29 -13.08 -8.53
CA ILE A 70 -0.96 -12.17 -9.63
C ILE A 70 -0.35 -12.92 -10.81
N CYS A 71 0.36 -14.02 -10.56
CA CYS A 71 1.11 -14.78 -11.57
C CYS A 71 1.97 -13.87 -12.48
N PRO A 72 2.94 -13.12 -11.91
CA PRO A 72 3.70 -12.13 -12.67
C PRO A 72 4.62 -12.80 -13.71
N THR A 73 4.69 -12.20 -14.90
CA THR A 73 5.57 -12.68 -15.99
C THR A 73 7.05 -12.48 -15.67
N HIS A 74 7.39 -11.46 -14.89
CA HIS A 74 8.75 -11.12 -14.50
C HIS A 74 8.82 -10.84 -13.00
N ILE A 75 9.77 -11.45 -12.33
CA ILE A 75 10.04 -11.23 -10.90
C ILE A 75 11.46 -10.73 -10.75
N VAL A 76 11.60 -9.53 -10.21
CA VAL A 76 12.90 -8.91 -9.93
C VAL A 76 13.19 -9.04 -8.44
N LYS A 77 14.14 -9.91 -8.09
CA LYS A 77 14.59 -10.11 -6.72
C LYS A 77 15.85 -9.29 -6.46
N ILE A 78 15.72 -8.29 -5.60
CA ILE A 78 16.83 -7.46 -5.14
C ILE A 78 17.31 -8.01 -3.78
N GLY A 79 18.53 -8.52 -3.74
CA GLY A 79 19.11 -9.13 -2.54
C GLY A 79 20.30 -8.36 -1.99
N ILE A 80 20.55 -8.50 -0.68
CA ILE A 80 21.74 -7.94 -0.01
C ILE A 80 22.85 -9.00 -0.02
N PRO A 81 24.05 -8.68 -0.57
CA PRO A 81 25.19 -9.59 -0.57
C PRO A 81 25.78 -9.73 0.85
N GLY A 82 26.46 -10.86 1.10
CA GLY A 82 27.19 -11.12 2.34
C GLY A 82 26.55 -12.18 3.24
N GLU A 83 27.39 -13.01 3.85
CA GLU A 83 27.00 -14.14 4.72
C GLU A 83 26.06 -13.72 5.86
N GLY A 84 26.32 -12.57 6.50
CA GLY A 84 25.51 -12.04 7.60
C GLY A 84 24.08 -11.60 7.21
N TYR A 85 23.78 -11.54 5.92
CA TYR A 85 22.47 -11.13 5.39
C TYR A 85 21.70 -12.26 4.70
N LYS A 86 22.22 -13.50 4.67
CA LYS A 86 21.53 -14.67 4.09
C LYS A 86 20.11 -14.82 4.64
N ASN A 87 19.97 -14.69 5.96
CA ASN A 87 18.70 -14.78 6.67
C ASN A 87 17.79 -13.56 6.49
N LYS A 88 18.20 -12.55 5.73
CA LYS A 88 17.41 -11.34 5.41
C LYS A 88 17.00 -11.30 3.93
N ASN A 89 17.31 -12.34 3.16
CA ASN A 89 16.91 -12.49 1.78
C ASN A 89 15.81 -13.54 1.65
N LEU A 90 14.99 -13.42 0.61
CA LEU A 90 14.03 -14.47 0.25
C LEU A 90 14.77 -15.78 -0.12
N PRO A 91 14.09 -16.94 -0.10
CA PRO A 91 14.67 -18.20 -0.57
C PRO A 91 15.10 -18.13 -2.05
N ALA A 92 16.04 -18.99 -2.45
CA ALA A 92 16.46 -19.09 -3.84
C ALA A 92 15.38 -19.74 -4.71
N GLY A 93 15.46 -19.52 -6.03
CA GLY A 93 14.51 -20.12 -6.98
C GLY A 93 13.11 -19.49 -6.91
N LYS A 94 12.14 -20.24 -7.44
CA LYS A 94 10.72 -19.86 -7.49
C LYS A 94 9.99 -20.36 -6.24
N PHE A 95 10.32 -19.77 -5.10
CA PHE A 95 9.88 -20.23 -3.77
C PHE A 95 8.37 -20.17 -3.52
N TRP A 96 7.61 -19.54 -4.40
CA TRP A 96 6.16 -19.43 -4.34
C TRP A 96 5.45 -20.53 -5.15
N LEU A 97 6.17 -21.43 -5.80
CA LEU A 97 5.58 -22.56 -6.53
C LEU A 97 5.64 -23.81 -5.67
N ASP A 98 4.53 -24.56 -5.64
CA ASP A 98 4.42 -25.84 -4.91
C ASP A 98 4.71 -27.06 -5.82
N GLY A 99 5.00 -26.85 -7.12
CA GLY A 99 5.14 -27.90 -8.13
C GLY A 99 6.16 -27.59 -9.25
N GLU A 100 6.09 -28.32 -10.37
CA GLU A 100 6.99 -28.10 -11.51
C GLU A 100 6.81 -26.72 -12.13
N ASP A 101 7.94 -26.14 -12.54
CA ASP A 101 7.99 -24.83 -13.16
C ASP A 101 7.45 -24.92 -14.60
N ASP A 102 6.28 -24.32 -14.83
CA ASP A 102 5.68 -24.20 -16.17
C ASP A 102 6.45 -23.24 -17.11
N GLY A 103 7.52 -22.61 -16.62
CA GLY A 103 8.38 -21.71 -17.38
C GLY A 103 7.77 -20.34 -17.66
N THR A 104 6.59 -20.04 -17.13
CA THR A 104 5.84 -18.80 -17.45
C THR A 104 6.46 -17.55 -16.83
N SER A 105 7.08 -17.69 -15.65
CA SER A 105 7.65 -16.58 -14.89
C SER A 105 9.18 -16.49 -15.02
N LYS A 106 9.70 -15.31 -15.37
CA LYS A 106 11.14 -15.06 -15.46
C LYS A 106 11.67 -14.46 -14.16
N LEU A 107 12.57 -15.18 -13.48
CA LEU A 107 13.24 -14.69 -12.27
C LEU A 107 14.55 -13.97 -12.61
N ILE A 108 14.62 -12.68 -12.29
CA ILE A 108 15.81 -11.84 -12.45
C ILE A 108 16.37 -11.51 -11.07
N LYS A 109 17.63 -11.85 -10.82
CA LYS A 109 18.32 -11.53 -9.56
C LYS A 109 19.21 -10.34 -9.77
N ILE A 110 19.00 -9.29 -8.99
CA ILE A 110 19.84 -8.08 -8.99
C ILE A 110 20.57 -8.02 -7.66
N LYS A 111 21.89 -7.83 -7.73
CA LYS A 111 22.71 -7.57 -6.54
C LYS A 111 22.42 -6.15 -6.07
N SER A 112 22.29 -5.95 -4.77
CA SER A 112 22.23 -4.60 -4.20
C SER A 112 23.38 -3.75 -4.74
N ALA A 113 23.10 -2.51 -5.13
CA ALA A 113 24.10 -1.56 -5.61
C ALA A 113 25.16 -1.21 -4.53
N ARG A 114 24.96 -1.66 -3.29
CA ARG A 114 25.92 -1.51 -2.18
C ARG A 114 27.00 -2.57 -2.29
N HIS A 115 27.99 -2.31 -3.12
CA HIS A 115 29.11 -3.23 -3.35
C HIS A 115 30.31 -3.00 -2.42
N ASP A 116 30.37 -1.87 -1.70
CA ASP A 116 31.53 -1.53 -0.90
C ASP A 116 31.27 -1.69 0.60
N SER A 117 32.11 -2.49 1.27
CA SER A 117 32.23 -2.58 2.72
C SER A 117 32.62 -1.24 3.39
N ASN A 118 32.98 -0.22 2.59
CA ASN A 118 33.26 1.15 3.01
C ASN A 118 32.14 2.14 2.61
N GLY A 119 31.05 1.67 2.01
CA GLY A 119 29.90 2.52 1.67
C GLY A 119 29.21 3.06 2.93
N PRO A 120 28.57 4.24 2.88
CA PRO A 120 27.92 4.81 4.04
C PRO A 120 26.98 3.78 4.67
N VAL A 121 27.12 3.62 5.99
CA VAL A 121 26.21 2.86 6.87
C VAL A 121 24.78 3.06 6.36
N PRO A 122 23.94 2.02 6.30
CA PRO A 122 22.55 2.18 5.90
C PRO A 122 21.99 3.38 6.65
N VAL A 123 21.75 4.50 5.95
CA VAL A 123 21.02 5.61 6.56
C VAL A 123 19.77 4.94 7.10
N PRO A 124 19.53 4.96 8.43
CA PRO A 124 18.31 4.39 8.97
C PRO A 124 17.20 5.09 8.21
N LYS A 125 16.56 4.38 7.28
CA LYS A 125 15.40 4.89 6.60
C LYS A 125 14.33 4.90 7.67
N ASP A 126 14.19 6.06 8.31
CA ASP A 126 13.17 6.29 9.30
C ASP A 126 11.83 6.31 8.57
N ALA A 127 11.23 5.13 8.46
CA ALA A 127 9.95 4.93 7.81
C ALA A 127 8.84 5.73 8.52
N GLY A 128 8.99 6.00 9.81
CA GLY A 128 8.12 6.90 10.56
C GLY A 128 8.22 8.32 10.01
N ARG A 129 9.43 8.90 9.99
CA ARG A 129 9.65 10.25 9.45
C ARG A 129 9.22 10.40 8.00
N LEU A 130 9.51 9.43 7.13
CA LEU A 130 9.06 9.47 5.75
C LEU A 130 7.53 9.47 5.65
N ARG A 131 6.84 8.73 6.51
CA ARG A 131 5.38 8.73 6.57
C ARG A 131 4.85 10.07 7.06
N ASP A 132 5.45 10.64 8.10
CA ASP A 132 5.09 11.96 8.62
C ASP A 132 5.24 13.03 7.53
N PHE A 133 6.33 13.00 6.76
CA PHE A 133 6.52 13.89 5.60
C PHE A 133 5.46 13.69 4.53
N ARG A 134 5.05 12.44 4.23
CA ARG A 134 3.99 12.17 3.24
C ARG A 134 2.61 12.66 3.72
N ILE A 135 2.31 12.50 5.00
CA ILE A 135 1.07 13.02 5.60
C ILE A 135 1.09 14.55 5.58
N MET A 136 2.23 15.16 5.94
CA MET A 136 2.43 16.60 5.88
C MET A 136 2.22 17.12 4.46
N ASP A 137 2.85 16.49 3.46
CA ASP A 137 2.70 16.83 2.03
C ASP A 137 1.26 16.68 1.53
N TYR A 138 0.55 15.65 1.99
CA TYR A 138 -0.87 15.48 1.68
C TYR A 138 -1.72 16.66 2.18
N PHE A 139 -1.64 17.00 3.48
CA PHE A 139 -2.43 18.09 4.06
C PHE A 139 -1.92 19.49 3.68
N ARG A 140 -0.67 19.61 3.23
CA ARG A 140 -0.11 20.86 2.71
C ARG A 140 -0.84 21.33 1.44
N GLN A 141 -1.47 20.41 0.70
CA GLN A 141 -2.28 20.72 -0.49
C GLN A 141 -3.54 21.55 -0.17
N CYS A 142 -3.94 21.68 1.11
CA CYS A 142 -5.01 22.57 1.53
C CYS A 142 -4.65 24.07 1.42
N PHE A 143 -3.38 24.40 1.15
CA PHE A 143 -2.88 25.76 1.06
C PHE A 143 -2.21 26.03 -0.29
N PRO A 144 -2.15 27.29 -0.75
CA PRO A 144 -1.41 27.68 -1.95
C PRO A 144 0.03 27.15 -1.96
N SER A 145 0.56 26.76 -3.12
CA SER A 145 1.88 26.13 -3.22
C SER A 145 3.04 27.04 -2.80
N ASP A 146 2.84 28.35 -2.80
CA ASP A 146 3.79 29.39 -2.40
C ASP A 146 3.79 29.69 -0.89
N SER A 147 2.88 29.11 -0.10
CA SER A 147 2.85 29.32 1.35
C SER A 147 4.11 28.77 2.03
N ASP A 148 4.70 29.56 2.94
CA ASP A 148 5.89 29.19 3.70
C ASP A 148 5.54 28.26 4.87
N ILE A 149 5.26 27.00 4.54
CA ILE A 149 4.98 25.93 5.51
C ILE A 149 6.00 24.84 5.29
N SER A 150 6.99 24.78 6.18
CA SER A 150 8.13 23.87 6.11
C SER A 150 8.13 22.83 7.23
N THR A 151 7.42 23.10 8.33
CA THR A 151 7.36 22.24 9.51
C THR A 151 5.97 21.69 9.80
N ILE A 152 5.91 20.55 10.49
CA ILE A 152 4.65 19.95 10.97
C ILE A 152 3.89 20.92 11.89
N LYS A 153 4.62 21.72 12.69
CA LYS A 153 4.01 22.69 13.61
C LYS A 153 3.33 23.84 12.87
N GLU A 154 3.99 24.40 11.86
CA GLU A 154 3.41 25.43 10.98
C GLU A 154 2.17 24.90 10.24
N LEU A 155 2.26 23.68 9.71
CA LEU A 155 1.13 23.05 9.04
C LEU A 155 -0.04 22.86 10.01
N ALA A 156 0.21 22.32 11.20
CA ALA A 156 -0.83 22.13 12.21
C ALA A 156 -1.51 23.46 12.59
N HIS A 157 -0.74 24.52 12.79
CA HIS A 157 -1.28 25.84 13.09
C HIS A 157 -2.11 26.41 11.92
N SER A 158 -1.62 26.26 10.70
CA SER A 158 -2.33 26.70 9.49
C SER A 158 -3.66 25.94 9.32
N LEU A 159 -3.65 24.62 9.56
CA LEU A 159 -4.85 23.77 9.52
C LEU A 159 -5.88 24.21 10.57
N THR A 160 -5.45 24.59 11.78
CA THR A 160 -6.38 25.09 12.81
C THR A 160 -7.04 26.42 12.45
N SER A 161 -6.50 27.14 11.48
CA SER A 161 -7.07 28.41 11.00
C SER A 161 -8.08 28.22 9.86
N LEU A 162 -8.19 27.01 9.31
CA LEU A 162 -9.19 26.70 8.28
C LEU A 162 -10.57 26.49 8.91
N CYS A 163 -11.62 26.91 8.21
CA CYS A 163 -12.98 26.53 8.56
C CYS A 163 -13.21 25.06 8.18
N PRO A 164 -13.49 24.15 9.13
CA PRO A 164 -13.68 22.74 8.82
C PRO A 164 -14.99 22.54 8.05
N TYR A 165 -14.98 21.61 7.10
CA TYR A 165 -16.21 21.16 6.46
C TYR A 165 -17.04 20.34 7.45
N GLN A 166 -18.25 20.81 7.75
CA GLN A 166 -19.14 20.17 8.71
C GLN A 166 -20.13 19.26 8.00
N VAL A 167 -20.28 18.03 8.50
CA VAL A 167 -21.26 17.06 8.03
C VAL A 167 -22.12 16.58 9.19
N PRO A 168 -23.44 16.43 9.01
CA PRO A 168 -24.30 15.80 10.00
C PRO A 168 -23.83 14.37 10.29
N ILE A 169 -23.72 14.01 11.57
CA ILE A 169 -23.33 12.64 11.95
C ILE A 169 -24.29 11.59 11.36
N ALA A 170 -25.59 11.92 11.27
CA ALA A 170 -26.60 11.04 10.69
C ALA A 170 -26.40 10.76 9.20
N SER A 171 -25.58 11.55 8.48
CA SER A 171 -25.33 11.36 7.05
C SER A 171 -24.04 10.59 6.75
N ILE A 172 -23.34 10.08 7.77
CA ILE A 172 -22.10 9.32 7.60
C ILE A 172 -22.20 7.95 8.25
N LYS A 173 -21.53 6.96 7.63
CA LYS A 173 -21.29 5.64 8.23
C LYS A 173 -19.84 5.56 8.66
N ILE A 174 -19.61 5.04 9.87
CA ILE A 174 -18.27 4.89 10.45
C ILE A 174 -17.95 3.40 10.48
N GLN A 175 -16.83 3.03 9.85
CA GLN A 175 -16.32 1.67 9.84
C GLN A 175 -14.92 1.64 10.44
N HIS A 176 -14.75 0.87 11.52
CA HIS A 176 -13.44 0.58 12.07
C HIS A 176 -12.84 -0.63 11.35
N VAL A 177 -11.72 -0.43 10.65
CA VAL A 177 -11.18 -1.45 9.72
C VAL A 177 -10.68 -2.70 10.44
N HIS A 178 -10.05 -2.55 11.62
CA HIS A 178 -9.34 -3.66 12.27
C HIS A 178 -9.77 -3.95 13.71
N ARG A 179 -10.73 -3.22 14.25
CA ARG A 179 -11.18 -3.35 15.64
C ARG A 179 -12.66 -3.10 15.73
N GLU A 180 -13.32 -3.90 16.57
CA GLU A 180 -14.63 -3.53 17.06
C GLU A 180 -14.47 -2.44 18.11
N VAL A 181 -15.30 -1.41 18.00
CA VAL A 181 -15.36 -0.31 18.96
C VAL A 181 -16.78 -0.28 19.52
N PRO A 182 -16.96 -0.30 20.85
CA PRO A 182 -18.29 -0.18 21.45
C PRO A 182 -19.02 1.06 20.97
N SER A 183 -20.34 0.98 20.79
CA SER A 183 -21.13 2.08 20.22
C SER A 183 -20.99 3.39 21.00
N SER A 184 -20.79 3.32 22.32
CA SER A 184 -20.54 4.50 23.18
C SER A 184 -19.20 5.20 22.89
N GLU A 185 -18.23 4.49 22.32
CA GLU A 185 -16.86 4.95 22.11
C GLU A 185 -16.55 5.35 20.66
N ILE A 186 -17.51 5.17 19.74
CA ILE A 186 -17.30 5.42 18.30
C ILE A 186 -16.76 6.83 18.05
N PHE A 187 -17.40 7.88 18.60
CA PHE A 187 -16.96 9.25 18.35
C PHE A 187 -15.66 9.60 19.07
N TYR A 188 -15.44 9.05 20.26
CA TYR A 188 -14.17 9.24 20.99
C TYR A 188 -12.99 8.64 20.22
N SER A 189 -13.18 7.49 19.59
CA SER A 189 -12.14 6.83 18.80
C SER A 189 -11.74 7.60 17.53
N LEU A 190 -12.61 8.47 17.03
CA LEU A 190 -12.33 9.30 15.86
C LEU A 190 -11.51 10.55 16.20
N ASN A 191 -11.54 11.01 17.46
CA ASN A 191 -10.88 12.24 17.84
C ASN A 191 -9.36 12.17 17.57
N ALA A 192 -8.86 13.14 16.80
CA ALA A 192 -7.47 13.24 16.35
C ALA A 192 -6.95 12.06 15.50
N SER A 193 -7.83 11.17 15.02
CA SER A 193 -7.48 10.09 14.11
C SER A 193 -7.44 10.57 12.65
N ILE A 194 -6.56 9.99 11.83
CA ILE A 194 -6.63 10.13 10.38
C ILE A 194 -7.59 9.07 9.86
N VAL A 195 -8.60 9.50 9.09
CA VAL A 195 -9.63 8.63 8.52
C VAL A 195 -9.54 8.60 7.00
N GLY A 196 -9.91 7.47 6.39
CA GLY A 196 -10.15 7.38 4.96
C GLY A 196 -11.61 7.69 4.64
N PHE A 197 -11.86 8.62 3.73
CA PHE A 197 -13.19 8.84 3.16
C PHE A 197 -13.40 7.88 2.01
N ALA A 198 -14.53 7.18 2.01
CA ALA A 198 -14.87 6.24 0.97
C ALA A 198 -16.34 6.39 0.55
N VAL A 199 -16.63 5.93 -0.66
CA VAL A 199 -18.00 5.85 -1.17
C VAL A 199 -18.63 4.57 -0.65
N GLU A 200 -19.86 4.69 -0.16
CA GLU A 200 -20.66 3.54 0.20
C GLU A 200 -20.88 2.64 -1.03
N SER A 201 -20.65 1.34 -0.86
CA SER A 201 -20.99 0.35 -1.88
C SER A 201 -22.24 -0.40 -1.44
N ASP A 202 -23.20 -0.52 -2.35
CA ASP A 202 -24.44 -1.26 -2.12
C ASP A 202 -24.21 -2.78 -2.00
N GLU A 203 -23.05 -3.26 -2.43
CA GLU A 203 -22.69 -4.69 -2.35
C GLU A 203 -21.80 -4.94 -1.12
N PRO A 204 -22.24 -5.78 -0.17
CA PRO A 204 -21.53 -6.00 1.11
C PRO A 204 -20.14 -6.64 0.93
N GLU A 205 -19.87 -7.24 -0.22
CA GLU A 205 -18.57 -7.87 -0.51
C GLU A 205 -17.53 -6.88 -1.08
N ASN A 206 -17.99 -5.74 -1.61
CA ASN A 206 -17.15 -4.75 -2.24
C ASN A 206 -16.39 -3.92 -1.21
N LEU A 207 -15.08 -3.81 -1.43
CA LEU A 207 -14.22 -2.99 -0.60
C LEU A 207 -14.51 -1.50 -0.88
N PRO A 208 -14.64 -0.67 0.17
CA PRO A 208 -14.94 0.75 -0.01
C PRO A 208 -13.73 1.46 -0.62
N TRP A 209 -13.92 2.04 -1.81
CA TRP A 209 -12.88 2.79 -2.49
C TRP A 209 -12.63 4.12 -1.78
N CYS A 210 -11.41 4.28 -1.26
CA CYS A 210 -10.96 5.49 -0.61
C CYS A 210 -10.72 6.60 -1.64
N LEU A 211 -11.38 7.73 -1.42
CA LEU A 211 -11.28 8.96 -2.20
C LEU A 211 -10.20 9.90 -1.68
N GLY A 212 -9.94 9.86 -0.37
CA GLY A 212 -8.99 10.75 0.27
C GLY A 212 -8.93 10.52 1.77
N LEU A 213 -8.02 11.24 2.42
CA LEU A 213 -7.84 11.24 3.86
C LEU A 213 -8.44 12.52 4.48
N GLY A 214 -8.94 12.38 5.70
CA GLY A 214 -9.41 13.46 6.55
C GLY A 214 -8.93 13.36 7.97
N ARG A 215 -9.17 14.42 8.72
CA ARG A 215 -8.98 14.53 10.16
C ARG A 215 -10.08 15.39 10.75
#